data_AF-A0A1P8MUD1-F1
#
_entry.id   AF-A0A1P8MUD1-F1
#
_cell.length_a   1.000
_cell.length_b   1.000
_cell.length_c   1.000
_cell.angle_alpha   90.00
_cell.angle_beta   90.00
_cell.angle_gamma   90.00
#
_symmetry.space_group_name_H-M   'P 1'
#
loop_
_entity.id
_entity.type
_entity.pdbx_description
1 polymer ?
#
loop_
_entity_poly.entity_id
_entity_poly.type
_entity_poly.pdbx_seq_one_letter_code
_entity_poly.pdbx_strand_id
1 'polypeptide(L)'
;MADRTPSLFVSSVSLGVTVIGLYVVFVLFVTIGFGSYIYRTAWKAEPITSTVSENQALVSDIDNLLFIIKREQDLERAKTRITEDIQIQAAAMSDIETRHSKSFGTIAIAKRALRAEVDATLGKLSEYQYDLGGPQRLIYDTTLENLHKAVAEEEVNLRATTADLQLRALLRTLGDGLGASDVDLDTTDRYAAFHDETVGTLDRLSKEVDGANTASLAIRAEKEALQAEIDELRLRWTAHDEQILALQNTLGPGDPARARLSALSLNFPIFPDILMRFVSFPTIFLTLIVTIAAGGLGTVVAFSRRYYSTKNADELTLSRLFVNVGEGIAAAIAIFLFSGAGMLALTQGSGPTNDVELSPYTVAFIAFLSGFMAEDAFASIQAAGKRIFKPDTPADNDGKAADETSQPDQA
;
A
#
# COMPACT_ATOMS: atom_id res chain seq x y z
N MET A 1 20.90 -41.03 37.13
CA MET A 1 20.29 -40.28 36.02
C MET A 1 21.42 -39.55 35.31
N ALA A 2 21.86 -40.09 34.18
CA ALA A 2 22.92 -39.50 33.36
C ALA A 2 22.26 -38.61 32.30
N ASP A 3 22.61 -37.33 32.34
CA ASP A 3 22.11 -36.30 31.45
C ASP A 3 22.74 -36.50 30.06
N ARG A 4 21.96 -37.04 29.11
CA ARG A 4 22.35 -37.13 27.71
C ARG A 4 21.82 -35.89 27.01
N THR A 5 22.69 -34.90 26.85
CA THR A 5 22.46 -33.79 25.91
C THR A 5 22.25 -34.36 24.50
N PRO A 6 21.16 -34.02 23.79
CA PRO A 6 20.93 -34.48 22.44
C PRO A 6 21.93 -33.77 21.51
N SER A 7 22.95 -34.51 21.06
CA SER A 7 23.80 -34.07 19.96
C SER A 7 22.95 -33.98 18.70
N LEU A 8 22.71 -32.75 18.22
CA LEU A 8 22.15 -32.45 16.91
C LEU A 8 23.11 -32.98 15.83
N PHE A 9 23.01 -34.27 15.52
CA PHE A 9 23.56 -34.84 14.30
C PHE A 9 22.76 -34.27 13.12
N VAL A 10 23.18 -33.10 12.63
CA VAL A 10 22.82 -32.66 11.29
C VAL A 10 23.38 -33.71 10.34
N SER A 11 22.51 -34.44 9.65
CA SER A 11 22.94 -35.49 8.72
C SER A 11 23.84 -34.89 7.64
N SER A 12 24.91 -35.59 7.25
CA SER A 12 25.84 -35.16 6.18
C SER A 12 25.14 -34.78 4.87
N VAL A 13 23.95 -35.35 4.63
CA VAL A 13 23.06 -35.01 3.51
C VAL A 13 22.59 -33.55 3.57
N SER A 14 22.28 -33.01 4.76
CA SER A 14 21.84 -31.62 4.94
C SER A 14 22.97 -30.61 4.66
N LEU A 15 24.22 -30.93 5.02
CA LEU A 15 25.37 -30.07 4.72
C LEU A 15 25.65 -29.99 3.22
N GLY A 16 25.65 -31.13 2.52
CA GLY A 16 25.85 -31.18 1.07
C GLY A 16 24.80 -30.39 0.29
N VAL A 17 23.51 -30.54 0.64
CA VAL A 17 22.42 -29.76 0.04
C VAL A 17 22.60 -28.26 0.28
N THR A 18 23.03 -27.87 1.49
CA THR A 18 23.27 -26.45 1.84
C THR A 18 24.41 -25.86 1.00
N VAL A 19 25.52 -26.57 0.86
CA VAL A 19 26.67 -26.13 0.04
C VAL A 19 26.26 -25.95 -1.43
N ILE A 20 25.51 -26.89 -2.00
CA ILE A 20 25.01 -26.81 -3.37
C ILE A 20 24.05 -25.62 -3.53
N GLY A 21 23.09 -25.45 -2.62
CA GLY A 21 22.15 -24.34 -2.67
C GLY A 21 22.85 -22.98 -2.61
N LEU A 22 23.83 -22.85 -1.71
CA LEU A 22 24.57 -21.61 -1.50
C LEU A 22 25.53 -21.31 -2.69
N TYR A 23 26.10 -22.36 -3.31
CA TYR A 23 26.82 -22.25 -4.58
C TYR A 23 25.92 -21.73 -5.71
N VAL A 24 24.74 -22.32 -5.91
CA VAL A 24 23.77 -21.89 -6.94
C VAL A 24 23.37 -20.43 -6.73
N VAL A 25 23.09 -20.04 -5.49
CA VAL A 25 22.75 -18.66 -5.15
C VAL A 25 23.87 -17.70 -5.53
N PHE A 26 25.12 -17.95 -5.10
CA PHE A 26 26.22 -17.05 -5.44
C PHE A 26 26.53 -17.00 -6.93
N VAL A 27 26.51 -18.14 -7.64
CA VAL A 27 26.67 -18.16 -9.10
C VAL A 27 25.58 -17.33 -9.77
N LEU A 28 24.34 -17.42 -9.30
CA LEU A 28 23.23 -16.63 -9.81
C LEU A 28 23.44 -15.13 -9.57
N PHE A 29 23.84 -14.71 -8.37
CA PHE A 29 24.15 -13.30 -8.08
C PHE A 29 25.30 -12.77 -8.95
N VAL A 30 26.37 -13.55 -9.12
CA VAL A 30 27.51 -13.18 -9.98
C VAL A 30 27.06 -13.07 -11.44
N THR A 31 26.29 -14.03 -11.93
CA THR A 31 25.81 -14.07 -13.33
C THR A 31 24.85 -12.91 -13.61
N ILE A 32 23.89 -12.65 -12.73
CA ILE A 32 22.94 -11.54 -12.86
C ILE A 32 23.67 -10.20 -12.76
N GLY A 33 24.59 -10.05 -11.80
CA GLY A 33 25.33 -8.81 -11.60
C GLY A 33 26.25 -8.48 -12.78
N PHE A 34 27.01 -9.44 -13.29
CA PHE A 34 27.80 -9.25 -14.51
C PHE A 34 26.94 -9.05 -15.75
N GLY A 35 25.85 -9.80 -15.90
CA GLY A 35 24.90 -9.60 -16.99
C GLY A 35 24.33 -8.18 -17.02
N SER A 36 23.95 -7.66 -15.84
CA SER A 36 23.46 -6.28 -15.68
C SER A 36 24.54 -5.25 -16.00
N TYR A 37 25.78 -5.49 -15.58
CA TYR A 37 26.93 -4.62 -15.89
C TYR A 37 27.24 -4.59 -17.40
N ILE A 38 27.34 -5.75 -18.04
CA ILE A 38 27.57 -5.89 -19.49
C ILE A 38 26.47 -5.18 -20.26
N TYR A 39 25.23 -5.34 -19.83
CA TYR A 39 24.10 -4.68 -20.47
C TYR A 39 24.21 -3.16 -20.38
N ARG A 40 24.52 -2.63 -19.19
CA ARG A 40 24.67 -1.18 -18.99
C ARG A 40 25.81 -0.59 -19.81
N THR A 41 26.92 -1.32 -19.94
CA THR A 41 28.05 -0.91 -20.79
C THR A 41 27.73 -1.02 -22.28
N ALA A 42 27.05 -2.08 -22.72
CA ALA A 42 26.59 -2.22 -24.11
C ALA A 42 25.56 -1.14 -24.48
N TRP A 43 24.67 -0.77 -23.56
CA TRP A 43 23.69 0.31 -23.76
C TRP A 43 24.38 1.66 -24.00
N LYS A 44 25.43 1.97 -23.21
CA LYS A 44 26.23 3.19 -23.39
C LYS A 44 27.05 3.16 -24.68
N ALA A 45 27.54 2.00 -25.09
CA ALA A 45 28.37 1.85 -26.29
C ALA A 45 27.56 1.96 -27.60
N GLU A 46 26.29 1.53 -27.57
CA GLU A 46 25.38 1.61 -28.71
C GLU A 46 24.16 2.48 -28.35
N PRO A 47 24.33 3.81 -28.29
CA PRO A 47 23.22 4.71 -27.98
C PRO A 47 22.15 4.55 -29.06
N ILE A 48 20.93 4.30 -28.60
CA ILE A 48 19.78 4.17 -29.49
C ILE A 48 19.52 5.54 -30.10
N THR A 49 19.52 5.63 -31.42
CA THR A 49 19.06 6.82 -32.13
C THR A 49 17.55 6.91 -31.92
N SER A 50 17.10 7.70 -30.94
CA SER A 50 15.69 8.04 -30.79
C SER A 50 15.22 8.73 -32.06
N THR A 51 14.01 8.42 -32.53
CA THR A 51 13.41 9.08 -33.69
C THR A 51 13.07 10.55 -33.41
N VAL A 52 12.97 10.91 -32.12
CA VAL A 52 12.77 12.28 -31.64
C VAL A 52 14.12 12.83 -31.16
N SER A 53 14.72 13.76 -31.90
CA SER A 53 16.07 14.29 -31.61
C SER A 53 16.15 15.06 -30.29
N GLU A 54 15.02 15.56 -29.79
CA GLU A 54 14.94 16.36 -28.56
C GLU A 54 15.12 15.50 -27.28
N ASN A 55 14.84 14.19 -27.37
CA ASN A 55 14.89 13.28 -26.21
C ASN A 55 16.14 12.40 -26.17
N GLN A 56 17.12 12.64 -27.05
CA GLN A 56 18.29 11.77 -27.19
C GLN A 56 19.13 11.66 -25.91
N ALA A 57 19.25 12.76 -25.15
CA ALA A 57 19.92 12.74 -23.84
C ALA A 57 19.16 11.90 -22.80
N LEU A 58 17.82 11.98 -22.82
CA LEU A 58 16.94 11.24 -21.92
C LEU A 58 16.98 9.73 -22.21
N VAL A 59 17.06 9.35 -23.50
CA VAL A 59 17.11 7.96 -23.97
C VAL A 59 18.52 7.36 -23.87
N SER A 60 19.57 8.21 -23.87
CA SER A 60 20.95 7.75 -23.70
C SER A 60 21.23 7.21 -22.29
N ASP A 61 20.48 7.69 -21.29
CA ASP A 61 20.60 7.22 -19.92
C ASP A 61 19.54 6.15 -19.59
N ILE A 62 20.02 4.94 -19.39
CA ILE A 62 19.20 3.78 -19.02
C ILE A 62 18.42 4.00 -17.71
N ASP A 63 18.96 4.79 -16.78
CA ASP A 63 18.31 5.05 -15.49
C ASP A 63 17.06 5.93 -15.68
N ASN A 64 17.13 6.92 -16.57
CA ASN A 64 15.98 7.77 -16.92
C ASN A 64 14.90 6.98 -17.65
N LEU A 65 15.28 6.07 -18.56
CA LEU A 65 14.35 5.19 -19.24
C LEU A 65 13.63 4.24 -18.29
N LEU A 66 14.38 3.60 -17.39
CA LEU A 66 13.82 2.74 -16.36
C LEU A 66 12.88 3.51 -15.44
N PHE A 67 13.23 4.75 -15.08
CA PHE A 67 12.37 5.62 -14.29
C PHE A 67 11.05 5.92 -15.01
N ILE A 68 11.09 6.28 -16.30
CA ILE A 68 9.90 6.59 -17.10
C ILE A 68 8.98 5.37 -17.24
N ILE A 69 9.54 4.22 -17.60
CA ILE A 69 8.76 2.97 -17.76
C ILE A 69 8.16 2.54 -16.42
N LYS A 70 8.95 2.60 -15.33
CA LYS A 70 8.44 2.26 -14.00
C LYS A 70 7.34 3.21 -13.57
N ARG A 71 7.51 4.51 -13.81
CA ARG A 71 6.50 5.52 -13.50
C ARG A 71 5.21 5.27 -14.29
N GLU A 72 5.30 4.93 -15.57
CA GLU A 72 4.15 4.56 -16.40
C GLU A 72 3.42 3.32 -15.83
N GLN A 73 4.15 2.24 -15.51
CA GLN A 73 3.56 1.05 -14.89
C GLN A 73 2.91 1.33 -13.53
N ASP A 74 3.52 2.18 -12.72
CA ASP A 74 2.96 2.57 -11.42
C ASP A 74 1.67 3.39 -11.59
N LEU A 75 1.60 4.27 -12.60
CA LEU A 75 0.38 4.99 -12.97
C LEU A 75 -0.71 4.05 -13.50
N GLU A 76 -0.36 3.06 -14.33
CA GLU A 76 -1.31 2.05 -14.82
C GLU A 76 -1.90 1.23 -13.66
N ARG A 77 -1.06 0.77 -12.71
CA ARG A 77 -1.54 0.07 -11.51
C ARG A 77 -2.45 0.96 -10.66
N ALA A 78 -2.11 2.24 -10.50
CA ALA A 78 -2.95 3.19 -9.79
C ALA A 78 -4.31 3.37 -10.48
N LYS A 79 -4.32 3.41 -11.82
CA LYS A 79 -5.54 3.49 -12.63
C LYS A 79 -6.44 2.25 -12.44
N THR A 80 -5.87 1.05 -12.37
CA THR A 80 -6.63 -0.17 -12.06
C THR A 80 -7.29 -0.08 -10.70
N ARG A 81 -6.57 0.36 -9.66
CA ARG A 81 -7.13 0.55 -8.31
C ARG A 81 -8.26 1.58 -8.29
N ILE A 82 -8.08 2.73 -8.94
CA ILE A 82 -9.14 3.74 -9.06
C ILE A 82 -10.37 3.17 -9.77
N THR A 83 -10.17 2.32 -10.78
CA THR A 83 -11.29 1.65 -11.49
C THR A 83 -12.04 0.70 -10.56
N GLU A 84 -11.33 -0.06 -9.73
CA GLU A 84 -11.92 -0.92 -8.70
C GLU A 84 -12.71 -0.08 -7.67
N ASP A 85 -12.14 1.03 -7.18
CA ASP A 85 -12.81 1.93 -6.25
C ASP A 85 -14.09 2.53 -6.85
N ILE A 86 -14.06 2.96 -8.13
CA ILE A 86 -15.24 3.45 -8.85
C ILE A 86 -16.33 2.35 -8.93
N GLN A 87 -15.96 1.09 -9.17
CA GLN A 87 -16.92 -0.01 -9.21
C GLN A 87 -17.55 -0.28 -7.85
N ILE A 88 -16.75 -0.26 -6.78
CA ILE A 88 -17.24 -0.41 -5.40
C ILE A 88 -18.23 0.71 -5.06
N GLN A 89 -17.88 1.95 -5.35
CA GLN A 89 -18.75 3.10 -5.10
C GLN A 89 -20.01 3.06 -5.99
N ALA A 90 -19.90 2.68 -7.26
CA ALA A 90 -21.07 2.50 -8.12
C ALA A 90 -22.03 1.41 -7.62
N ALA A 91 -21.52 0.34 -7.01
CA ALA A 91 -22.35 -0.67 -6.36
C ALA A 91 -23.07 -0.11 -5.12
N ALA A 92 -22.38 0.69 -4.30
CA ALA A 92 -22.99 1.39 -3.16
C ALA A 92 -24.08 2.39 -3.60
N MET A 93 -23.86 3.10 -4.72
CA MET A 93 -24.86 3.97 -5.34
C MET A 93 -26.14 3.20 -5.70
N SER A 94 -26.00 2.01 -6.29
CA SER A 94 -27.14 1.15 -6.65
C SER A 94 -27.95 0.69 -5.42
N ASP A 95 -27.28 0.39 -4.31
CA ASP A 95 -27.96 0.10 -3.04
C ASP A 95 -28.71 1.32 -2.50
N ILE A 96 -28.08 2.50 -2.52
CA ILE A 96 -28.72 3.77 -2.12
C ILE A 96 -29.95 4.05 -2.99
N GLU A 97 -29.89 3.82 -4.30
CA GLU A 97 -31.05 3.99 -5.19
C GLU A 97 -32.19 3.03 -4.85
N THR A 98 -31.84 1.79 -4.47
CA THR A 98 -32.82 0.81 -4.00
C THR A 98 -33.45 1.25 -2.67
N ARG A 99 -32.65 1.75 -1.72
CA ARG A 99 -33.14 2.32 -0.46
C ARG A 99 -34.02 3.55 -0.70
N HIS A 100 -33.63 4.41 -1.62
CA HIS A 100 -34.38 5.61 -2.00
C HIS A 100 -35.74 5.25 -2.61
N SER A 101 -35.79 4.29 -3.53
CA SER A 101 -37.03 3.76 -4.09
C SER A 101 -37.96 3.19 -3.01
N LYS A 102 -37.41 2.41 -2.07
CA LYS A 102 -38.18 1.91 -0.92
C LYS A 102 -38.69 3.03 -0.02
N SER A 103 -37.92 4.10 0.19
CA SER A 103 -38.32 5.26 1.00
C SER A 103 -39.51 6.02 0.40
N PHE A 104 -39.63 6.09 -0.93
CA PHE A 104 -40.83 6.65 -1.54
C PHE A 104 -42.07 5.78 -1.29
N GLY A 105 -41.90 4.46 -1.28
CA GLY A 105 -42.95 3.52 -0.90
C GLY A 105 -43.47 3.78 0.52
N THR A 106 -42.57 3.94 1.49
CA THR A 106 -42.96 4.20 2.89
C THR A 106 -43.63 5.57 3.05
N ILE A 107 -43.12 6.62 2.38
CA ILE A 107 -43.76 7.95 2.36
C ILE A 107 -45.16 7.86 1.76
N ALA A 108 -45.33 7.14 0.64
CA ALA A 108 -46.62 6.99 -0.01
C ALA A 108 -47.63 6.26 0.89
N ILE A 109 -47.19 5.23 1.62
CA ILE A 109 -48.03 4.51 2.60
C ILE A 109 -48.44 5.44 3.75
N ALA A 110 -47.48 6.16 4.36
CA ALA A 110 -47.76 7.08 5.45
C ALA A 110 -48.74 8.20 5.04
N LYS A 111 -48.53 8.78 3.85
CA LYS A 111 -49.45 9.79 3.29
C LYS A 111 -50.85 9.24 3.00
N ARG A 112 -50.96 8.00 2.49
CA ARG A 112 -52.27 7.35 2.29
C ARG A 112 -52.98 7.09 3.61
N ALA A 113 -52.26 6.67 4.64
CA ALA A 113 -52.83 6.47 5.98
C ALA A 113 -53.35 7.79 6.57
N LEU A 114 -52.56 8.86 6.49
CA LEU A 114 -52.97 10.20 6.90
C LEU A 114 -54.23 10.66 6.15
N ARG A 115 -54.28 10.45 4.83
CA ARG A 115 -55.47 10.78 4.02
C ARG A 115 -56.70 9.98 4.43
N ALA A 116 -56.57 8.66 4.58
CA ALA A 116 -57.69 7.82 4.99
C ALA A 116 -58.27 8.26 6.34
N GLU A 117 -57.40 8.70 7.27
CA GLU A 117 -57.83 9.26 8.55
C GLU A 117 -58.54 10.61 8.39
N VAL A 118 -58.01 11.51 7.55
CA VAL A 118 -58.66 12.79 7.23
C VAL A 118 -60.06 12.56 6.65
N ASP A 119 -60.19 11.68 5.66
CA ASP A 119 -61.47 11.36 5.02
C ASP A 119 -62.46 10.71 6.02
N ALA A 120 -61.99 9.80 6.87
CA ALA A 120 -62.82 9.19 7.92
C ALA A 120 -63.29 10.23 8.96
N THR A 121 -62.41 11.16 9.34
CA THR A 121 -62.70 12.25 10.26
C THR A 121 -63.75 13.18 9.66
N LEU A 122 -63.62 13.53 8.38
CA LEU A 122 -64.59 14.36 7.66
C LEU A 122 -65.98 13.73 7.62
N GLY A 123 -66.04 12.40 7.41
CA GLY A 123 -67.29 11.65 7.49
C GLY A 123 -67.97 11.79 8.85
N LYS A 124 -67.24 11.58 9.95
CA LYS A 124 -67.76 11.71 11.32
C LYS A 124 -68.15 13.16 11.66
N LEU A 125 -67.36 14.12 11.21
CA LEU A 125 -67.61 15.56 11.40
C LEU A 125 -68.95 16.00 10.78
N SER A 126 -69.34 15.40 9.64
CA SER A 126 -70.64 15.68 9.01
C SER A 126 -71.85 15.27 9.87
N GLU A 127 -71.68 14.33 10.81
CA GLU A 127 -72.75 13.91 11.74
C GLU A 127 -73.04 15.01 12.77
N TYR A 128 -72.02 15.70 13.27
CA TYR A 128 -72.13 16.80 14.23
C TYR A 128 -72.63 18.12 13.60
N GLN A 129 -72.61 18.22 12.27
CA GLN A 129 -73.07 19.43 11.54
C GLN A 129 -74.55 19.74 11.78
N TYR A 130 -75.38 18.72 12.00
CA TYR A 130 -76.83 18.88 12.19
C TYR A 130 -77.19 19.50 13.54
N ASP A 131 -76.28 19.42 14.52
CA ASP A 131 -76.47 19.98 15.87
C ASP A 131 -76.05 21.46 15.95
N LEU A 132 -75.40 21.99 14.91
CA LEU A 132 -75.00 23.40 14.83
C LEU A 132 -76.13 24.30 14.32
N GLY A 133 -76.53 25.27 15.15
CA GLY A 133 -77.41 26.37 14.78
C GLY A 133 -76.66 27.65 14.35
N GLY A 134 -77.36 28.57 13.67
CA GLY A 134 -76.90 29.95 13.52
C GLY A 134 -75.68 30.19 12.61
N PRO A 135 -74.91 31.29 12.83
CA PRO A 135 -73.77 31.69 11.99
C PRO A 135 -72.63 30.67 11.95
N GLN A 136 -72.47 29.86 13.00
CA GLN A 136 -71.39 28.87 13.07
C GLN A 136 -71.51 27.77 12.00
N ARG A 137 -72.74 27.40 11.60
CA ARG A 137 -72.97 26.44 10.53
C ARG A 137 -72.42 26.93 9.18
N LEU A 138 -72.57 28.23 8.88
CA LEU A 138 -72.09 28.80 7.61
C LEU A 138 -70.56 28.82 7.53
N ILE A 139 -69.90 29.12 8.66
CA ILE A 139 -68.43 29.09 8.79
C ILE A 139 -67.92 27.65 8.63
N TYR A 140 -68.61 26.69 9.25
CA TYR A 140 -68.29 25.28 9.15
C TYR A 140 -68.42 24.77 7.70
N ASP A 141 -69.53 25.03 7.02
CA ASP A 141 -69.78 24.59 5.64
C ASP A 141 -68.72 25.14 4.67
N THR A 142 -68.37 26.42 4.83
CA THR A 142 -67.33 27.06 4.00
C THR A 142 -65.95 26.44 4.25
N THR A 143 -65.63 26.13 5.51
CA THR A 143 -64.33 25.52 5.89
C THR A 143 -64.25 24.08 5.39
N LEU A 144 -65.35 23.33 5.47
CA LEU A 144 -65.46 21.96 4.98
C LEU A 144 -65.31 21.91 3.45
N GLU A 145 -65.94 22.82 2.71
CA GLU A 145 -65.79 22.91 1.25
C GLU A 145 -64.34 23.22 0.84
N ASN A 146 -63.70 24.15 1.54
CA ASN A 146 -62.29 24.50 1.29
C ASN A 146 -61.35 23.33 1.59
N LEU A 147 -61.62 22.56 2.66
CA LEU A 147 -60.86 21.37 3.01
C LEU A 147 -61.03 20.25 1.98
N HIS A 148 -62.26 20.00 1.49
CA HIS A 148 -62.48 19.05 0.40
C HIS A 148 -61.73 19.45 -0.88
N LYS A 149 -61.71 20.74 -1.23
CA LYS A 149 -60.92 21.25 -2.35
C LYS A 149 -59.43 21.05 -2.13
N ALA A 150 -58.92 21.35 -0.94
CA ALA A 150 -57.51 21.16 -0.61
C ALA A 150 -57.08 19.69 -0.62
N VAL A 151 -57.90 18.78 -0.09
CA VAL A 151 -57.63 17.33 -0.15
C VAL A 151 -57.62 16.83 -1.59
N ALA A 152 -58.54 17.33 -2.45
CA ALA A 152 -58.59 17.00 -3.87
C ALA A 152 -57.42 17.60 -4.68
N GLU A 153 -56.95 18.80 -4.34
CA GLU A 153 -55.77 19.41 -4.98
C GLU A 153 -54.46 18.76 -4.49
N GLU A 154 -54.42 18.31 -3.23
CA GLU A 154 -53.30 17.55 -2.67
C GLU A 154 -53.21 16.13 -3.22
N GLU A 155 -54.30 15.55 -3.72
CA GLU A 155 -54.30 14.28 -4.45
C GLU A 155 -53.35 14.31 -5.65
N VAL A 156 -53.22 15.47 -6.29
CA VAL A 156 -52.32 15.69 -7.42
C VAL A 156 -50.87 15.94 -6.98
N ASN A 157 -50.67 16.52 -5.79
CA ASN A 157 -49.38 17.08 -5.37
C ASN A 157 -48.71 16.39 -4.16
N LEU A 158 -49.35 15.39 -3.53
CA LEU A 158 -48.81 14.60 -2.42
C LEU A 158 -48.35 15.45 -1.20
N ARG A 159 -48.95 16.61 -0.94
CA ARG A 159 -48.56 17.53 0.15
C ARG A 159 -49.40 17.36 1.43
N ALA A 160 -49.48 16.16 2.00
CA ALA A 160 -50.37 15.84 3.12
C ALA A 160 -50.30 16.74 4.39
N THR A 161 -49.33 17.67 4.47
CA THR A 161 -49.19 18.64 5.57
C THR A 161 -50.18 19.80 5.52
N THR A 162 -50.71 20.21 4.35
CA THR A 162 -51.69 21.32 4.32
C THR A 162 -53.10 20.85 4.71
N ALA A 163 -53.50 19.65 4.28
CA ALA A 163 -54.77 19.04 4.71
C ALA A 163 -54.83 18.79 6.23
N ASP A 164 -53.74 18.33 6.86
CA ASP A 164 -53.66 18.18 8.33
C ASP A 164 -53.89 19.53 9.04
N LEU A 165 -53.19 20.59 8.61
CA LEU A 165 -53.34 21.94 9.18
C LEU A 165 -54.78 22.47 9.04
N GLN A 166 -55.41 22.25 7.89
CA GLN A 166 -56.78 22.70 7.65
C GLN A 166 -57.82 21.87 8.43
N LEU A 167 -57.62 20.55 8.57
CA LEU A 167 -58.49 19.71 9.39
C LEU A 167 -58.42 20.09 10.87
N ARG A 168 -57.22 20.38 11.39
CA ARG A 168 -57.05 20.89 12.77
C ARG A 168 -57.74 22.23 12.99
N ALA A 169 -57.70 23.13 12.00
CA ALA A 169 -58.41 24.40 12.06
C ALA A 169 -59.94 24.20 12.06
N LEU A 170 -60.44 23.24 11.28
CA LEU A 170 -61.85 22.90 11.21
C LEU A 170 -62.35 22.28 12.53
N LEU A 171 -61.59 21.32 13.10
CA LEU A 171 -61.84 20.76 14.43
C LEU A 171 -61.94 21.86 15.49
N ARG A 172 -60.96 22.77 15.55
CA ARG A 172 -61.00 23.88 16.50
C ARG A 172 -62.25 24.76 16.34
N THR A 173 -62.61 25.07 15.10
CA THR A 173 -63.78 25.91 14.78
C THR A 173 -65.09 25.24 15.22
N LEU A 174 -65.21 23.91 15.07
CA LEU A 174 -66.39 23.18 15.51
C LEU A 174 -66.48 23.13 17.05
N GLY A 175 -65.36 22.93 17.74
CA GLY A 175 -65.32 22.98 19.21
C GLY A 175 -65.72 24.34 19.78
N ASP A 176 -65.19 25.42 19.21
CA ASP A 176 -65.56 26.79 19.60
C ASP A 176 -67.06 27.07 19.33
N GLY A 177 -67.60 26.51 18.25
CA GLY A 177 -69.02 26.63 17.89
C GLY A 177 -69.94 25.87 18.84
N LEU A 178 -69.61 24.62 19.17
CA LEU A 178 -70.36 23.77 20.10
C LEU A 178 -70.39 24.36 21.51
N GLY A 179 -69.27 24.92 21.99
CA GLY A 179 -69.20 25.58 23.29
C GLY A 179 -69.99 26.89 23.39
N ALA A 180 -70.30 27.52 22.26
CA ALA A 180 -71.12 28.74 22.19
C ALA A 180 -72.62 28.46 22.01
N SER A 181 -72.98 27.23 21.63
CA SER A 181 -74.37 26.79 21.42
C SER A 181 -74.95 26.14 22.68
N ASP A 182 -76.28 26.26 22.87
CA ASP A 182 -77.03 25.64 23.98
C ASP A 182 -77.30 24.15 23.68
N VAL A 183 -76.22 23.40 23.47
CA VAL A 183 -76.24 21.97 23.14
C VAL A 183 -76.11 21.16 24.43
N ASP A 184 -76.71 19.97 24.46
CA ASP A 184 -76.65 19.08 25.64
C ASP A 184 -75.21 18.68 25.99
N LEU A 185 -74.95 18.54 27.29
CA LEU A 185 -73.62 18.27 27.86
C LEU A 185 -73.01 16.98 27.29
N ASP A 186 -73.84 15.96 27.03
CA ASP A 186 -73.43 14.68 26.45
C ASP A 186 -72.86 14.84 25.03
N THR A 187 -73.43 15.72 24.21
CA THR A 187 -72.90 15.98 22.85
C THR A 187 -71.57 16.73 22.92
N THR A 188 -71.41 17.68 23.84
CA THR A 188 -70.15 18.38 24.08
C THR A 188 -69.05 17.42 24.53
N ASP A 189 -69.35 16.51 25.47
CA ASP A 189 -68.39 15.52 25.98
C ASP A 189 -67.99 14.49 24.92
N ARG A 190 -68.95 14.01 24.11
CA ARG A 190 -68.67 13.12 22.98
C ARG A 190 -67.80 13.78 21.92
N TYR A 191 -68.07 15.06 21.62
CA TYR A 191 -67.25 15.81 20.68
C TYR A 191 -65.83 16.03 21.21
N ALA A 192 -65.67 16.37 22.49
CA ALA A 192 -64.36 16.55 23.10
C ALA A 192 -63.51 15.25 23.04
N ALA A 193 -64.12 14.10 23.34
CA ALA A 193 -63.45 12.80 23.22
C ALA A 193 -63.03 12.50 21.78
N PHE A 194 -63.92 12.74 20.81
CA PHE A 194 -63.63 12.59 19.37
C PHE A 194 -62.52 13.52 18.89
N HIS A 195 -62.56 14.79 19.31
CA HIS A 195 -61.54 15.79 18.98
C HIS A 195 -60.16 15.34 19.45
N ASP A 196 -60.03 14.93 20.72
CA ASP A 196 -58.75 14.54 21.31
C ASP A 196 -58.19 13.26 20.68
N GLU A 197 -59.04 12.27 20.40
CA GLU A 197 -58.66 11.05 19.68
C GLU A 197 -58.16 11.35 18.26
N THR A 198 -58.88 12.21 17.54
CA THR A 198 -58.56 12.60 16.16
C THR A 198 -57.25 13.38 16.11
N VAL A 199 -57.07 14.38 16.98
CA VAL A 199 -55.84 15.18 17.05
C VAL A 199 -54.64 14.30 17.42
N GLY A 200 -54.82 13.36 18.36
CA GLY A 200 -53.77 12.39 18.70
C GLY A 200 -53.38 11.49 17.53
N THR A 201 -54.35 11.03 16.74
CA THR A 201 -54.10 10.18 15.56
C THR A 201 -53.43 10.95 14.43
N LEU A 202 -53.90 12.17 14.14
CA LEU A 202 -53.29 13.07 13.16
C LEU A 202 -51.86 13.42 13.54
N ASP A 203 -51.59 13.72 14.83
CA ASP A 203 -50.23 14.02 15.29
C ASP A 203 -49.28 12.83 15.11
N ARG A 204 -49.74 11.62 15.39
CA ARG A 204 -48.96 10.39 15.15
C ARG A 204 -48.66 10.20 13.67
N LEU A 205 -49.67 10.29 12.80
CA LEU A 205 -49.52 10.09 11.36
C LEU A 205 -48.68 11.20 10.70
N SER A 206 -48.84 12.45 11.14
CA SER A 206 -48.04 13.59 10.70
C SER A 206 -46.56 13.39 11.05
N LYS A 207 -46.25 12.96 12.29
CA LYS A 207 -44.90 12.57 12.70
C LYS A 207 -44.33 11.41 11.89
N GLU A 208 -45.13 10.42 11.53
CA GLU A 208 -44.70 9.31 10.66
C GLU A 208 -44.33 9.81 9.26
N VAL A 209 -45.11 10.73 8.68
CA VAL A 209 -44.81 11.37 7.38
C VAL A 209 -43.53 12.22 7.45
N ASP A 210 -43.35 13.03 8.50
CA ASP A 210 -42.16 13.86 8.68
C ASP A 210 -40.90 13.01 8.91
N GLY A 211 -41.02 11.93 9.68
CA GLY A 211 -39.94 10.95 9.87
C GLY A 211 -39.54 10.30 8.54
N ALA A 212 -40.53 9.89 7.73
CA ALA A 212 -40.27 9.31 6.41
C ALA A 212 -39.64 10.31 5.43
N ASN A 213 -40.09 11.57 5.43
CA ASN A 213 -39.50 12.64 4.62
C ASN A 213 -38.05 12.94 5.04
N THR A 214 -37.77 13.00 6.35
CA THR A 214 -36.42 13.23 6.88
C THR A 214 -35.48 12.08 6.48
N ALA A 215 -35.94 10.83 6.56
CA ALA A 215 -35.18 9.68 6.11
C ALA A 215 -34.88 9.72 4.60
N SER A 216 -35.85 10.14 3.77
CA SER A 216 -35.65 10.29 2.33
C SER A 216 -34.64 11.41 2.00
N LEU A 217 -34.69 12.54 2.71
CA LEU A 217 -33.70 13.62 2.57
C LEU A 217 -32.29 13.16 2.95
N ALA A 218 -32.15 12.38 4.03
CA ALA A 218 -30.86 11.81 4.43
C ALA A 218 -30.29 10.88 3.35
N ILE A 219 -31.13 10.00 2.77
CA ILE A 219 -30.73 9.11 1.67
C ILE A 219 -30.30 9.92 0.44
N ARG A 220 -31.02 11.01 0.14
CA ARG A 220 -30.65 11.90 -0.98
C ARG A 220 -29.29 12.59 -0.75
N ALA A 221 -29.04 13.08 0.46
CA ALA A 221 -27.75 13.68 0.80
C ALA A 221 -26.61 12.66 0.72
N GLU A 222 -26.84 11.42 1.17
CA GLU A 222 -25.90 10.30 1.02
C GLU A 222 -25.60 10.02 -0.46
N LYS A 223 -26.64 9.99 -1.31
CA LYS A 223 -26.51 9.84 -2.77
C LYS A 223 -25.65 10.94 -3.39
N GLU A 224 -25.91 12.20 -3.05
CA GLU A 224 -25.18 13.35 -3.59
C GLU A 224 -23.71 13.34 -3.16
N ALA A 225 -23.41 12.97 -1.91
CA ALA A 225 -22.04 12.82 -1.42
C ALA A 225 -21.27 11.72 -2.16
N LEU A 226 -21.90 10.55 -2.36
CA LEU A 226 -21.26 9.43 -3.03
C LEU A 226 -21.05 9.71 -4.54
N GLN A 227 -21.95 10.46 -5.16
CA GLN A 227 -21.78 10.93 -6.53
C GLN A 227 -20.57 11.85 -6.67
N ALA A 228 -20.39 12.78 -5.73
CA ALA A 228 -19.23 13.67 -5.71
C ALA A 228 -17.91 12.90 -5.56
N GLU A 229 -17.89 11.84 -4.74
CA GLU A 229 -16.71 10.97 -4.58
C GLU A 229 -16.38 10.22 -5.88
N ILE A 230 -17.39 9.66 -6.58
CA ILE A 230 -17.19 9.02 -7.88
C ILE A 230 -16.62 10.01 -8.91
N ASP A 231 -17.14 11.23 -8.94
CA ASP A 231 -16.68 12.25 -9.89
C ASP A 231 -15.24 12.70 -9.59
N GLU A 232 -14.85 12.78 -8.31
CA GLU A 232 -13.47 13.02 -7.92
C GLU A 232 -12.53 11.88 -8.36
N LEU A 233 -12.93 10.63 -8.14
CA LEU A 233 -12.15 9.46 -8.60
C LEU A 233 -11.98 9.45 -10.12
N ARG A 234 -13.02 9.82 -10.87
CA ARG A 234 -12.95 9.98 -12.33
C ARG A 234 -11.98 11.08 -12.75
N LEU A 235 -11.98 12.22 -12.06
CA LEU A 235 -11.01 13.30 -12.34
C LEU A 235 -9.57 12.85 -12.07
N ARG A 236 -9.33 12.11 -10.98
CA ARG A 236 -8.00 11.53 -10.73
C ARG A 236 -7.63 10.53 -11.82
N TRP A 237 -8.55 9.68 -12.26
CA TRP A 237 -8.33 8.73 -13.34
C TRP A 237 -7.92 9.42 -14.65
N THR A 238 -8.62 10.50 -15.05
CA THR A 238 -8.27 11.26 -16.26
C THR A 238 -6.91 11.94 -16.14
N ALA A 239 -6.56 12.45 -14.96
CA ALA A 239 -5.24 13.03 -14.71
C ALA A 239 -4.11 12.00 -14.84
N HIS A 240 -4.34 10.74 -14.43
CA HIS A 240 -3.37 9.66 -14.65
C HIS A 240 -3.22 9.35 -16.15
N ASP A 241 -4.30 9.37 -16.92
CA ASP A 241 -4.25 9.16 -18.37
C ASP A 241 -3.47 10.25 -19.09
N GLU A 242 -3.67 11.51 -18.73
CA GLU A 242 -2.88 12.62 -19.27
C GLU A 242 -1.39 12.46 -18.94
N GLN A 243 -1.04 12.02 -17.73
CA GLN A 243 0.35 11.74 -17.35
C GLN A 243 0.95 10.58 -18.14
N ILE A 244 0.19 9.49 -18.34
CA ILE A 244 0.63 8.36 -19.16
C ILE A 244 0.86 8.81 -20.60
N LEU A 245 -0.07 9.58 -21.18
CA LEU A 245 0.08 10.13 -22.53
C LEU A 245 1.30 11.06 -22.62
N ALA A 246 1.56 11.89 -21.61
CA ALA A 246 2.76 12.72 -21.56
C ALA A 246 4.05 11.88 -21.55
N LEU A 247 4.08 10.79 -20.78
CA LEU A 247 5.20 9.84 -20.76
C LEU A 247 5.34 9.05 -22.07
N GLN A 248 4.23 8.75 -22.75
CA GLN A 248 4.24 8.11 -24.06
C GLN A 248 4.65 9.07 -25.17
N ASN A 249 4.38 10.38 -25.02
CA ASN A 249 4.88 11.40 -25.94
C ASN A 249 6.40 11.61 -25.78
N THR A 250 6.96 11.42 -24.60
CA THR A 250 8.42 11.46 -24.41
C THR A 250 9.09 10.18 -24.93
N LEU A 251 8.47 9.02 -24.71
CA LEU A 251 8.91 7.72 -25.22
C LEU A 251 7.77 7.01 -25.93
N GLY A 252 7.75 7.10 -27.26
CA GLY A 252 6.70 6.50 -28.08
C GLY A 252 6.53 5.00 -27.81
N PRO A 253 5.31 4.44 -27.94
CA PRO A 253 5.06 3.00 -27.74
C PRO A 253 5.82 2.09 -28.72
N GLY A 254 6.25 2.64 -29.86
CA GLY A 254 7.10 1.96 -30.84
C GLY A 254 8.57 2.36 -30.79
N ASP A 255 9.02 3.06 -29.75
CA ASP A 255 10.41 3.50 -29.65
C ASP A 255 11.35 2.29 -29.55
N PRO A 256 12.41 2.21 -30.38
CA PRO A 256 13.41 1.14 -30.29
C PRO A 256 14.01 0.99 -28.89
N ALA A 257 14.03 2.04 -28.07
CA ALA A 257 14.45 1.98 -26.67
C ALA A 257 13.52 1.13 -25.80
N ARG A 258 12.19 1.27 -25.97
CA ARG A 258 11.22 0.40 -25.29
C ARG A 258 11.34 -1.04 -25.77
N ALA A 259 11.49 -1.25 -27.08
CA ALA A 259 11.65 -2.58 -27.66
C ALA A 259 12.94 -3.29 -27.18
N ARG A 260 14.04 -2.56 -27.03
CA ARG A 260 15.31 -3.11 -26.52
C ARG A 260 15.23 -3.46 -25.02
N LEU A 261 14.51 -2.66 -24.24
CA LEU A 261 14.24 -2.96 -22.81
C LEU A 261 13.26 -4.12 -22.64
N SER A 262 12.20 -4.20 -23.46
CA SER A 262 11.25 -5.32 -23.41
C SER A 262 11.87 -6.63 -23.90
N ALA A 263 12.70 -6.59 -24.95
CA ALA A 263 13.48 -7.75 -25.39
C ALA A 263 14.43 -8.27 -24.30
N LEU A 264 14.95 -7.39 -23.43
CA LEU A 264 15.75 -7.81 -22.27
C LEU A 264 14.92 -8.60 -21.26
N SER A 265 13.69 -8.16 -20.99
CA SER A 265 12.76 -8.89 -20.11
C SER A 265 12.33 -10.24 -20.70
N LEU A 266 12.38 -10.42 -22.02
CA LEU A 266 11.98 -11.67 -22.68
C LEU A 266 13.14 -12.67 -22.85
N ASN A 267 14.39 -12.20 -22.96
CA ASN A 267 15.55 -13.06 -23.23
C ASN A 267 16.12 -13.78 -21.99
N PHE A 268 15.67 -13.46 -20.78
CA PHE A 268 16.08 -14.16 -19.55
C PHE A 268 14.92 -14.98 -18.98
N PRO A 269 14.79 -16.27 -19.34
CA PRO A 269 13.61 -17.08 -19.03
C PRO A 269 13.42 -17.38 -17.54
N ILE A 270 14.44 -17.16 -16.71
CA ILE A 270 14.41 -17.61 -15.31
C ILE A 270 14.04 -16.47 -14.35
N PHE A 271 14.46 -15.21 -14.57
CA PHE A 271 14.18 -14.08 -13.66
C PHE A 271 14.24 -12.68 -14.30
N PRO A 272 13.30 -12.32 -15.19
CA PRO A 272 13.34 -11.04 -15.89
C PRO A 272 13.15 -9.82 -14.97
N ASP A 273 12.27 -9.93 -13.96
CA ASP A 273 12.04 -8.86 -12.98
C ASP A 273 13.26 -8.60 -12.09
N ILE A 274 14.00 -9.65 -11.73
CA ILE A 274 15.20 -9.50 -10.90
C ILE A 274 16.28 -8.78 -11.69
N LEU A 275 16.50 -9.15 -12.96
CA LEU A 275 17.51 -8.50 -13.78
C LEU A 275 17.18 -7.01 -13.98
N MET A 276 15.92 -6.66 -14.29
CA MET A 276 15.49 -5.25 -14.40
C MET A 276 15.71 -4.48 -13.10
N ARG A 277 15.47 -5.12 -11.94
CA ARG A 277 15.76 -4.53 -10.64
C ARG A 277 17.25 -4.32 -10.42
N PHE A 278 18.10 -5.23 -10.86
CA PHE A 278 19.55 -5.07 -10.78
C PHE A 278 20.09 -3.99 -11.72
N VAL A 279 19.59 -3.90 -12.95
CA VAL A 279 20.00 -2.87 -13.92
C VAL A 279 19.72 -1.47 -13.40
N SER A 280 18.66 -1.27 -12.60
CA SER A 280 18.37 0.01 -11.95
C SER A 280 19.31 0.40 -10.79
N PHE A 281 20.20 -0.48 -10.35
CA PHE A 281 21.18 -0.11 -9.32
C PHE A 281 22.35 0.68 -9.91
N PRO A 282 22.93 1.64 -9.16
CA PRO A 282 24.17 2.31 -9.56
C PRO A 282 25.28 1.29 -9.85
N THR A 283 26.12 1.56 -10.85
CA THR A 283 27.21 0.67 -11.26
C THR A 283 28.09 0.25 -10.07
N ILE A 284 28.45 1.18 -9.19
CA ILE A 284 29.24 0.92 -7.98
C ILE A 284 28.56 -0.15 -7.11
N PHE A 285 27.25 -0.08 -6.93
CA PHE A 285 26.51 -1.05 -6.13
C PHE A 285 26.45 -2.43 -6.79
N LEU A 286 26.29 -2.48 -8.11
CA LEU A 286 26.39 -3.73 -8.88
C LEU A 286 27.77 -4.38 -8.71
N THR A 287 28.83 -3.59 -8.84
CA THR A 287 30.20 -4.09 -8.66
C THR A 287 30.44 -4.61 -7.24
N LEU A 288 29.92 -3.92 -6.22
CA LEU A 288 29.98 -4.38 -4.83
C LEU A 288 29.25 -5.71 -4.64
N ILE A 289 28.01 -5.85 -5.14
CA ILE A 289 27.24 -7.09 -5.02
C ILE A 289 27.97 -8.26 -5.69
N VAL A 290 28.47 -8.06 -6.91
CA VAL A 290 29.24 -9.07 -7.63
C VAL A 290 30.51 -9.44 -6.86
N THR A 291 31.19 -8.45 -6.27
CA THR A 291 32.42 -8.67 -5.50
C THR A 291 32.15 -9.48 -4.24
N ILE A 292 31.10 -9.14 -3.49
CA ILE A 292 30.63 -9.89 -2.32
C ILE A 292 30.26 -11.31 -2.71
N ALA A 293 29.46 -11.48 -3.77
CA ALA A 293 29.03 -12.79 -4.24
C ALA A 293 30.19 -13.65 -4.73
N ALA A 294 31.19 -13.04 -5.39
CA ALA A 294 32.41 -13.70 -5.82
C ALA A 294 33.28 -14.14 -4.64
N GLY A 295 33.44 -13.30 -3.61
CA GLY A 295 34.13 -13.65 -2.37
C GLY A 295 33.45 -14.79 -1.62
N GLY A 296 32.12 -14.73 -1.49
CA GLY A 296 31.31 -15.82 -0.96
C GLY A 296 31.49 -17.10 -1.77
N LEU A 297 31.37 -17.03 -3.10
CA LEU A 297 31.56 -18.18 -3.99
C LEU A 297 32.93 -18.84 -3.81
N GLY A 298 34.00 -18.05 -3.70
CA GLY A 298 35.37 -18.55 -3.50
C GLY A 298 35.49 -19.43 -2.25
N THR A 299 34.86 -19.02 -1.15
CA THR A 299 34.87 -19.79 0.11
C THR A 299 34.07 -21.09 0.00
N VAL A 300 32.94 -21.08 -0.73
CA VAL A 300 32.09 -22.25 -0.92
C VAL A 300 32.79 -23.30 -1.76
N VAL A 301 33.52 -22.86 -2.78
CA VAL A 301 34.35 -23.75 -3.62
C VAL A 301 35.51 -24.32 -2.82
N ALA A 302 36.18 -23.51 -2.00
CA ALA A 302 37.24 -23.99 -1.12
C ALA A 302 36.71 -25.02 -0.10
N PHE A 303 35.55 -24.75 0.49
CA PHE A 303 34.89 -25.64 1.44
C PHE A 303 34.42 -26.94 0.77
N SER A 304 33.82 -26.88 -0.42
CA SER A 304 33.37 -28.08 -1.15
C SER A 304 34.54 -28.99 -1.50
N ARG A 305 35.68 -28.43 -1.92
CA ARG A 305 36.91 -29.21 -2.17
C ARG A 305 37.39 -29.95 -0.92
N ARG A 306 37.30 -29.33 0.25
CA ARG A 306 37.67 -29.96 1.53
C ARG A 306 36.65 -31.02 1.95
N TYR A 307 35.36 -30.78 1.73
CA TYR A 307 34.29 -31.73 2.00
C TYR A 307 34.48 -33.05 1.22
N TYR A 308 34.95 -32.99 -0.02
CA TYR A 308 35.25 -34.18 -0.83
C TYR A 308 36.66 -34.77 -0.62
N SER A 309 37.53 -34.10 0.14
CA SER A 309 38.87 -34.62 0.46
C SER A 309 38.79 -35.45 1.74
N THR A 310 38.97 -36.76 1.62
CA THR A 310 38.84 -37.78 2.68
C THR A 310 39.73 -37.59 3.91
N LYS A 311 40.61 -36.59 3.95
CA LYS A 311 41.56 -36.40 5.05
C LYS A 311 41.01 -35.64 6.27
N ASN A 312 39.92 -34.86 6.16
CA ASN A 312 39.47 -33.97 7.25
C ASN A 312 37.94 -33.91 7.43
N ALA A 313 37.19 -34.95 7.05
CA ALA A 313 35.72 -34.94 7.01
C ALA A 313 35.05 -34.70 8.38
N ASP A 314 35.71 -35.04 9.48
CA ASP A 314 35.15 -34.97 10.84
C ASP A 314 35.04 -33.54 11.42
N GLU A 315 35.66 -32.52 10.81
CA GLU A 315 35.61 -31.13 11.29
C GLU A 315 34.64 -30.20 10.53
N LEU A 316 33.97 -30.68 9.47
CA LEU A 316 33.11 -29.83 8.64
C LEU A 316 31.70 -29.71 9.24
N THR A 317 31.47 -28.64 9.98
CA THR A 317 30.15 -28.26 10.51
C THR A 317 29.51 -27.16 9.68
N LEU A 318 28.17 -27.10 9.70
CA LEU A 318 27.39 -26.04 9.07
C LEU A 318 27.79 -24.65 9.62
N SER A 319 28.11 -24.55 10.92
CA SER A 319 28.58 -23.31 11.55
C SER A 319 29.89 -22.82 10.91
N ARG A 320 30.83 -23.72 10.64
CA ARG A 320 32.12 -23.38 10.03
C ARG A 320 31.95 -22.95 8.57
N LEU A 321 31.01 -23.56 7.83
CA LEU A 321 30.65 -23.10 6.49
C LEU A 321 30.21 -21.62 6.50
N PHE A 322 29.27 -21.24 7.37
CA PHE A 322 28.78 -19.87 7.43
C PHE A 322 29.84 -18.87 7.89
N VAL A 323 30.71 -19.25 8.84
CA VAL A 323 31.85 -18.41 9.26
C VAL A 323 32.82 -18.20 8.10
N ASN A 324 33.22 -19.27 7.40
CA ASN A 324 34.12 -19.17 6.26
C ASN A 324 33.53 -18.32 5.13
N VAL A 325 32.22 -18.45 4.85
CA VAL A 325 31.51 -17.60 3.88
C VAL A 325 31.53 -16.14 4.33
N GLY A 326 31.25 -15.87 5.60
CA GLY A 326 31.33 -14.53 6.18
C GLY A 326 32.72 -13.90 6.07
N GLU A 327 33.77 -14.69 6.32
CA GLU A 327 35.17 -14.27 6.17
C GLU A 327 35.52 -13.90 4.73
N GLY A 328 35.12 -14.72 3.74
CA GLY A 328 35.37 -14.40 2.33
C GLY A 328 34.58 -13.18 1.85
N ILE A 329 33.35 -12.99 2.33
CA ILE A 329 32.58 -11.76 2.07
C ILE A 329 33.29 -10.55 2.68
N ALA A 330 33.75 -10.63 3.93
CA ALA A 330 34.45 -9.53 4.59
C ALA A 330 35.76 -9.17 3.87
N ALA A 331 36.52 -10.18 3.45
CA ALA A 331 37.75 -9.98 2.69
C ALA A 331 37.47 -9.35 1.31
N ALA A 332 36.42 -9.79 0.62
CA ALA A 332 35.98 -9.20 -0.64
C ALA A 332 35.54 -7.74 -0.49
N ILE A 333 34.82 -7.39 0.58
CA ILE A 333 34.45 -6.00 0.89
C ILE A 333 35.70 -5.17 1.16
N ALA A 334 36.65 -5.68 1.93
CA ALA A 334 37.90 -4.97 2.19
C ALA A 334 38.66 -4.68 0.88
N ILE A 335 38.78 -5.66 -0.02
CA ILE A 335 39.40 -5.48 -1.34
C ILE A 335 38.65 -4.45 -2.17
N PHE A 336 37.32 -4.51 -2.19
CA PHE A 336 36.50 -3.53 -2.89
C PHE A 336 36.76 -2.11 -2.40
N LEU A 337 36.74 -1.91 -1.08
CA LEU A 337 37.00 -0.60 -0.45
C LEU A 337 38.41 -0.11 -0.70
N PHE A 338 39.43 -0.98 -0.56
CA PHE A 338 40.82 -0.62 -0.85
C PHE A 338 41.04 -0.29 -2.33
N SER A 339 40.39 -1.04 -3.22
CA SER A 339 40.43 -0.76 -4.66
C SER A 339 39.74 0.55 -5.01
N GLY A 340 38.58 0.85 -4.40
CA GLY A 340 37.86 2.10 -4.61
C GLY A 340 38.58 3.31 -4.02
N ALA A 341 39.11 3.20 -2.80
CA ALA A 341 39.89 4.24 -2.14
C ALA A 341 41.25 4.49 -2.83
N GLY A 342 41.92 3.42 -3.28
CA GLY A 342 43.14 3.51 -4.06
C GLY A 342 42.95 4.22 -5.39
N MET A 343 41.80 4.02 -6.05
CA MET A 343 41.44 4.76 -7.25
C MET A 343 41.22 6.24 -6.98
N LEU A 344 40.48 6.60 -5.91
CA LEU A 344 40.28 8.00 -5.51
C LEU A 344 41.60 8.73 -5.22
N ALA A 345 42.59 8.04 -4.64
CA ALA A 345 43.93 8.59 -4.42
C ALA A 345 44.73 8.79 -5.71
N LEU A 346 44.52 7.95 -6.74
CA LEU A 346 45.20 8.03 -8.03
C LEU A 346 44.55 9.02 -8.99
N THR A 347 43.22 9.18 -8.95
CA THR A 347 42.47 10.08 -9.85
C THR A 347 42.51 11.54 -9.40
N GLN A 348 42.75 11.83 -8.11
CA GLN A 348 42.99 13.20 -7.62
C GLN A 348 44.27 13.85 -8.21
N GLY A 349 45.15 13.07 -8.86
CA GLY A 349 46.35 13.58 -9.53
C GLY A 349 46.21 13.81 -11.04
N SER A 350 45.12 13.36 -11.69
CA SER A 350 44.91 13.48 -13.13
C SER A 350 43.62 14.25 -13.42
N GLY A 351 43.70 15.30 -14.27
CA GLY A 351 42.60 16.21 -14.55
C GLY A 351 41.29 15.59 -15.07
N PRO A 352 40.25 16.43 -15.29
CA PRO A 352 38.82 16.05 -15.25
C PRO A 352 38.29 15.23 -16.44
N THR A 353 39.13 14.53 -17.20
CA THR A 353 38.72 13.90 -18.47
C THR A 353 38.98 12.39 -18.57
N ASN A 354 39.60 11.76 -17.58
CA ASN A 354 39.86 10.32 -17.62
C ASN A 354 39.24 9.63 -16.41
N ASP A 355 37.98 9.19 -16.55
CA ASP A 355 37.38 8.22 -15.62
C ASP A 355 38.16 6.90 -15.74
N VAL A 356 39.15 6.71 -14.87
CA VAL A 356 39.86 5.43 -14.73
C VAL A 356 38.97 4.49 -13.91
N GLU A 357 37.92 3.94 -14.53
CA GLU A 357 37.10 2.90 -13.91
C GLU A 357 37.89 1.58 -13.89
N LEU A 358 38.18 1.03 -12.69
CA LEU A 358 38.75 -0.31 -12.59
C LEU A 358 37.74 -1.30 -13.17
N SER A 359 38.22 -2.20 -14.03
CA SER A 359 37.43 -3.30 -14.56
C SER A 359 36.78 -4.10 -13.42
N PRO A 360 35.44 -4.16 -13.33
CA PRO A 360 34.75 -4.93 -12.29
C PRO A 360 35.11 -6.41 -12.31
N TYR A 361 35.53 -6.91 -13.47
CA TYR A 361 36.05 -8.27 -13.63
C TYR A 361 37.32 -8.48 -12.81
N THR A 362 38.23 -7.50 -12.78
CA THR A 362 39.48 -7.58 -12.02
C THR A 362 39.20 -7.55 -10.52
N VAL A 363 38.31 -6.67 -10.06
CA VAL A 363 37.96 -6.57 -8.63
C VAL A 363 37.24 -7.84 -8.15
N ALA A 364 36.27 -8.33 -8.92
CA ALA A 364 35.57 -9.57 -8.61
C ALA A 364 36.49 -10.80 -8.63
N PHE A 365 37.46 -10.84 -9.55
CA PHE A 365 38.45 -11.91 -9.61
C PHE A 365 39.36 -11.91 -8.36
N ILE A 366 39.87 -10.74 -7.95
CA ILE A 366 40.69 -10.63 -6.74
C ILE A 366 39.87 -10.98 -5.49
N ALA A 367 38.60 -10.57 -5.42
CA ALA A 367 37.71 -10.95 -4.33
C ALA A 367 37.39 -12.45 -4.30
N PHE A 368 37.18 -13.09 -5.45
CA PHE A 368 37.04 -14.53 -5.54
C PHE A 368 38.29 -15.26 -5.03
N LEU A 369 39.48 -14.85 -5.49
CA LEU A 369 40.75 -15.40 -5.01
C LEU A 369 40.92 -15.19 -3.50
N SER A 370 40.53 -14.03 -3.00
CA SER A 370 40.57 -13.73 -1.57
C SER A 370 39.61 -14.58 -0.76
N GLY A 371 38.41 -14.84 -1.26
CA GLY A 371 37.48 -15.77 -0.62
C GLY A 371 38.01 -17.20 -0.63
N PHE A 372 38.63 -17.62 -1.73
CA PHE A 372 39.27 -18.93 -1.86
C PHE A 372 40.44 -19.11 -0.89
N MET A 373 41.22 -18.05 -0.65
CA MET A 373 42.39 -18.03 0.23
C MET A 373 42.10 -17.49 1.64
N ALA A 374 40.85 -17.14 1.96
CA ALA A 374 40.51 -16.38 3.16
C ALA A 374 41.01 -17.04 4.44
N GLU A 375 40.83 -18.36 4.58
CA GLU A 375 41.20 -19.07 5.80
C GLU A 375 42.74 -19.10 6.02
N ASP A 376 43.52 -19.27 4.95
CA ASP A 376 44.99 -19.25 5.03
C ASP A 376 45.51 -17.81 5.28
N ALA A 377 44.86 -16.81 4.68
CA ALA A 377 45.18 -15.41 4.86
C ALA A 377 44.85 -14.93 6.29
N PHE A 378 43.67 -15.27 6.82
CA PHE A 378 43.27 -14.97 8.19
C PHE A 378 44.14 -15.70 9.21
N ALA A 379 44.49 -16.98 8.97
CA ALA A 379 45.42 -17.71 9.83
C ALA A 379 46.80 -17.04 9.86
N SER A 380 47.29 -16.56 8.72
CA SER A 380 48.55 -15.82 8.61
C SER A 380 48.50 -14.46 9.33
N ILE A 381 47.43 -13.68 9.13
CA ILE A 381 47.23 -12.37 9.79
C ILE A 381 47.09 -12.55 11.30
N GLN A 382 46.36 -13.57 11.76
CA GLN A 382 46.22 -13.85 13.18
C GLN A 382 47.55 -14.32 13.79
N ALA A 383 48.34 -15.11 13.07
CA ALA A 383 49.68 -15.51 13.50
C ALA A 383 50.64 -14.31 13.59
N ALA A 384 50.59 -13.39 12.63
CA ALA A 384 51.37 -12.15 12.64
C ALA A 384 50.92 -11.21 13.76
N GLY A 385 49.61 -11.02 13.95
CA GLY A 385 49.05 -10.24 15.04
C GLY A 385 49.42 -10.80 16.42
N LYS A 386 49.35 -12.12 16.61
CA LYS A 386 49.82 -12.78 17.84
C LYS A 386 51.32 -12.60 18.10
N ARG A 387 52.13 -12.39 17.06
CA ARG A 387 53.56 -12.08 17.21
C ARG A 387 53.80 -10.63 17.62
N ILE A 388 52.98 -9.69 17.13
CA ILE A 388 53.09 -8.26 17.42
C ILE A 388 52.52 -7.92 18.81
N PHE A 389 51.47 -8.61 19.25
CA PHE A 389 50.78 -8.35 20.53
C PHE A 389 51.12 -9.36 21.63
N LYS A 390 52.16 -10.17 21.46
CA LYS A 390 52.67 -11.00 22.56
C LYS A 390 53.31 -10.04 23.58
N PRO A 391 52.86 -10.01 24.86
CA PRO A 391 53.57 -9.27 25.89
C PRO A 391 54.95 -9.91 26.06
N ASP A 392 56.01 -9.12 26.02
CA ASP A 392 57.33 -9.57 26.43
C ASP A 392 57.22 -10.03 27.89
N THR A 393 57.24 -11.34 28.12
CA THR A 393 57.38 -11.87 29.47
C THR A 393 58.70 -11.36 30.02
N PRO A 394 58.73 -10.63 31.16
CA PRO A 394 59.97 -10.07 31.67
C PRO A 394 60.94 -11.21 32.00
N ALA A 395 62.16 -11.10 31.50
CA ALA A 395 63.24 -12.02 31.81
C ALA A 395 63.52 -11.99 33.32
N ASP A 396 63.38 -13.14 33.96
CA ASP A 396 63.77 -13.40 35.34
C ASP A 396 65.30 -13.38 35.41
N ASN A 397 65.87 -12.20 35.70
CA ASN A 397 67.28 -11.98 35.98
C ASN A 397 67.49 -12.15 37.49
N ASP A 398 67.63 -13.39 37.95
CA ASP A 398 68.14 -13.67 39.29
C ASP A 398 69.67 -13.57 39.27
N GLY A 399 70.15 -12.40 39.70
CA GLY A 399 71.57 -12.15 39.93
C GLY A 399 72.10 -12.91 41.15
N LYS A 400 73.32 -13.43 41.04
CA LYS A 400 74.21 -13.55 42.19
C LYS A 400 75.59 -13.02 41.87
N ALA A 401 75.97 -12.07 42.70
CA ALA A 401 77.05 -11.12 42.54
C ALA A 401 78.44 -11.72 42.76
N ALA A 402 79.40 -10.96 42.25
CA ALA A 402 80.83 -11.05 42.42
C ALA A 402 81.30 -11.24 43.88
N ASP A 403 82.42 -11.94 44.03
CA ASP A 403 83.40 -11.63 45.06
C ASP A 403 84.79 -11.62 44.41
N GLU A 404 85.39 -10.43 44.36
CA GLU A 404 86.78 -10.17 44.00
C GLU A 404 87.60 -10.26 45.29
N THR A 405 88.76 -10.93 45.26
CA THR A 405 89.98 -10.41 45.93
C THR A 405 91.24 -11.19 45.49
N SER A 406 92.12 -10.46 44.80
CA SER A 406 93.57 -10.35 45.08
C SER A 406 94.52 -11.56 44.95
N GLN A 407 95.23 -11.61 43.81
CA GLN A 407 96.72 -11.66 43.63
C GLN A 407 97.59 -12.74 44.35
N PRO A 408 98.85 -13.00 43.88
CA PRO A 408 99.33 -13.35 42.53
C PRO A 408 100.31 -14.56 42.55
N ASP A 409 100.84 -14.91 41.38
CA ASP A 409 102.21 -15.42 41.14
C ASP A 409 102.67 -16.77 41.74
N GLN A 410 102.89 -17.77 40.86
CA GLN A 410 104.22 -18.28 40.43
C GLN A 410 104.20 -19.76 40.01
N ALA A 411 104.98 -20.01 38.95
CA ALA A 411 105.53 -21.25 38.41
C ALA A 411 104.61 -22.16 37.58
#